data_AF-A0A8S3KBN7-F1
#
_entry.id   AF-A0A8S3KBN7-F1
#
_cell.length_a   1.000
_cell.length_b   1.000
_cell.length_c   1.000
_cell.angle_alpha   90.00
_cell.angle_beta   90.00
_cell.angle_gamma   90.00
#
_symmetry.space_group_name_H-M   'P 1'
#
loop_
_entity.id
_entity.type
_entity.pdbx_description
1 polymer ?
#
loop_
_entity_poly.entity_id
_entity_poly.type
_entity_poly.pdbx_seq_one_letter_code
_entity_poly.pdbx_strand_id
1 'polypeptide(L)'
;MLTKGTASSDEQNHNQLPPTYMYSVIFKDIVLEINDDDAKSIKALETYCKKQNIPDAEINELKSKYHQKSPVWWYTCEMFLYGMLN
;
A
#
# COMPACT_ATOMS: atom_id res chain seq x y z
N MET A 1 -65.98 6.48 -12.62
CA MET A 1 -65.15 7.67 -12.35
C MET A 1 -63.75 7.21 -12.00
N LEU A 2 -62.77 7.66 -12.78
CA LEU A 2 -61.33 7.46 -12.60
C LEU A 2 -60.79 8.39 -11.51
N THR A 3 -59.83 7.93 -10.71
CA THR A 3 -58.48 8.51 -10.60
C THR A 3 -57.56 7.48 -9.92
N LYS A 4 -56.69 6.81 -10.67
CA LYS A 4 -55.32 7.19 -11.07
C LYS A 4 -54.30 6.77 -10.01
N GLY A 5 -53.59 5.67 -10.30
CA GLY A 5 -52.32 5.37 -9.66
C GLY A 5 -51.22 6.31 -10.16
N THR A 6 -50.25 6.57 -9.29
CA THR A 6 -48.91 7.10 -9.55
C THR A 6 -48.05 6.59 -8.38
N ALA A 7 -47.29 5.50 -8.52
CA ALA A 7 -45.98 5.42 -9.18
C ALA A 7 -44.99 6.49 -8.69
N SER A 8 -44.02 6.00 -7.91
CA SER A 8 -42.61 6.41 -7.86
C SER A 8 -42.28 7.85 -7.46
N SER A 9 -41.69 7.97 -6.27
CA SER A 9 -40.41 8.66 -6.09
C SER A 9 -39.71 8.07 -4.86
N ASP A 10 -39.14 6.87 -5.00
CA ASP A 10 -37.92 6.59 -4.23
C ASP A 10 -36.87 7.56 -4.76
N GLU A 11 -36.83 8.76 -4.20
CA GLU A 11 -35.67 9.64 -4.29
C GLU A 11 -34.55 8.93 -3.50
N GLN A 12 -34.00 7.87 -4.10
CA GLN A 12 -32.74 7.31 -3.67
C GLN A 12 -31.76 8.47 -3.72
N ASN A 13 -31.46 8.97 -2.53
CA ASN A 13 -30.53 10.06 -2.30
C ASN A 13 -29.15 9.58 -2.74
N HIS A 14 -28.86 9.69 -4.03
CA HIS A 14 -27.61 9.30 -4.68
C HIS A 14 -26.39 10.06 -4.13
N ASN A 15 -26.59 11.01 -3.21
CA ASN A 15 -25.54 11.79 -2.55
C ASN A 15 -25.01 11.18 -1.25
N GLN A 16 -25.53 10.05 -0.77
CA GLN A 16 -25.09 9.45 0.49
C GLN A 16 -24.26 8.18 0.26
N LEU A 17 -23.11 8.32 -0.41
CA LEU A 17 -22.10 7.27 -0.34
C LEU A 17 -21.61 7.14 1.11
N PRO A 18 -21.50 5.93 1.67
CA PRO A 18 -20.98 5.73 3.01
C PRO A 18 -19.58 6.35 3.13
N PRO A 19 -19.27 7.08 4.22
CA PRO A 19 -17.95 7.68 4.41
C PRO A 19 -16.82 6.67 4.25
N THR A 20 -16.99 5.45 4.76
CA THR A 20 -16.04 4.34 4.62
C THR A 20 -15.71 4.01 3.17
N TYR A 21 -16.70 4.10 2.27
CA TYR A 21 -16.49 3.90 0.84
C TYR A 21 -15.66 5.03 0.25
N MET A 22 -15.98 6.29 0.57
CA MET A 22 -15.18 7.43 0.11
C MET A 22 -13.74 7.35 0.60
N TYR A 23 -13.52 7.03 1.88
CA TYR A 23 -12.17 6.86 2.44
C TYR A 23 -11.42 5.71 1.76
N SER A 24 -12.11 4.62 1.44
CA SER A 24 -11.51 3.47 0.75
C SER A 24 -11.09 3.82 -0.68
N VAL A 25 -11.90 4.59 -1.41
CA VAL A 25 -11.57 5.08 -2.76
C VAL A 25 -10.38 6.04 -2.70
N ILE A 26 -10.42 7.05 -1.83
CA ILE A 26 -9.33 8.01 -1.68
C ILE A 26 -8.03 7.31 -1.26
N PHE A 27 -8.10 6.37 -0.31
CA PHE A 27 -6.93 5.61 0.13
C PHE A 27 -6.36 4.75 -1.00
N LYS A 28 -7.22 4.06 -1.75
CA LYS A 28 -6.81 3.26 -2.91
C LYS A 28 -6.13 4.15 -3.97
N ASP A 29 -6.72 5.29 -4.29
CA ASP A 29 -6.19 6.20 -5.30
C ASP A 29 -4.83 6.74 -4.88
N ILE A 30 -4.68 7.15 -3.62
CA ILE A 30 -3.38 7.55 -3.04
C ILE A 30 -2.36 6.42 -3.20
N VAL A 31 -2.70 5.18 -2.80
CA VAL A 31 -1.77 4.05 -2.88
C VAL A 31 -1.38 3.73 -4.33
N LEU A 32 -2.30 3.89 -5.30
CA LEU A 32 -2.03 3.67 -6.72
C LEU A 32 -1.23 4.80 -7.37
N GLU A 33 -1.39 6.03 -6.88
CA GLU A 33 -0.64 7.20 -7.35
C GLU A 33 0.76 7.31 -6.72
N ILE A 34 1.05 6.54 -5.66
CA ILE A 34 2.42 6.38 -5.16
C ILE A 34 3.24 5.73 -6.27
N ASN A 35 3.95 6.57 -7.01
CA ASN A 35 5.00 6.16 -7.92
C ASN A 35 6.25 5.85 -7.08
N ASP A 36 6.32 4.63 -6.56
CA ASP A 36 7.49 4.16 -5.84
C ASP A 36 8.61 3.94 -6.85
N ASP A 37 9.59 4.84 -6.86
CA ASP A 37 10.83 4.63 -7.61
C ASP A 37 11.63 3.57 -6.86
N ASP A 38 11.35 2.30 -7.17
CA ASP A 38 12.00 1.13 -6.57
C ASP A 38 13.52 1.31 -6.48
N ALA A 39 14.16 1.87 -7.50
CA ALA A 39 15.61 2.06 -7.52
C ALA A 39 16.06 3.08 -6.46
N LYS A 40 15.29 4.17 -6.28
CA LYS A 40 15.54 5.18 -5.25
C LYS A 40 15.24 4.64 -3.85
N SER A 41 14.15 3.91 -3.68
CA SER A 41 13.70 3.34 -2.41
C SER A 41 14.67 2.26 -1.91
N ILE A 42 15.13 1.36 -2.79
CA ILE A 42 16.17 0.36 -2.48
C ILE A 42 17.50 1.03 -2.13
N LYS A 43 17.89 2.10 -2.85
CA LYS A 43 19.13 2.82 -2.57
C LYS A 43 19.09 3.57 -1.22
N ALA A 44 17.92 4.11 -0.85
CA ALA A 44 17.71 4.70 0.46
C ALA A 44 17.80 3.64 1.57
N LEU A 45 17.20 2.46 1.35
CA LEU A 45 17.29 1.33 2.27
C LEU A 45 18.74 0.84 2.45
N GLU A 46 19.49 0.66 1.36
CA GLU A 46 20.92 0.34 1.42
C GLU A 46 21.70 1.37 2.25
N THR A 47 21.44 2.66 2.03
CA THR A 47 22.13 3.73 2.74
C THR A 47 21.83 3.67 4.24
N TYR A 48 20.60 3.31 4.61
CA TYR A 48 20.21 3.10 6.00
C TYR A 48 20.90 1.86 6.60
N CYS A 49 20.86 0.71 5.92
CA CYS A 49 21.50 -0.52 6.39
C CYS A 49 23.01 -0.34 6.62
N LYS A 50 23.70 0.39 5.71
CA LYS A 50 25.11 0.74 5.89
C LYS A 50 25.38 1.59 7.13
N LYS A 51 24.47 2.50 7.48
CA LYS A 51 24.57 3.29 8.73
C LYS A 51 24.37 2.45 9.98
N GLN A 52 23.56 1.39 9.89
CA GLN A 52 23.31 0.47 11.00
C GLN A 52 24.36 -0.65 11.12
N ASN A 53 25.47 -0.58 10.37
CA ASN A 53 26.51 -1.61 10.32
C ASN A 53 25.98 -3.01 9.94
N ILE A 54 24.89 -3.09 9.16
CA ILE A 54 24.44 -4.36 8.60
C ILE A 54 25.52 -4.86 7.62
N PRO A 55 25.87 -6.17 7.65
CA PRO A 55 26.88 -6.73 6.76
C PRO A 55 26.56 -6.50 5.27
N ASP A 56 27.58 -6.15 4.49
CA ASP A 56 27.43 -5.95 3.04
C ASP A 56 26.88 -7.18 2.30
N ALA A 57 27.11 -8.39 2.84
CA ALA A 57 26.56 -9.63 2.30
C ALA A 57 25.02 -9.63 2.33
N GLU A 58 24.41 -9.20 3.44
CA GLU A 58 22.96 -9.13 3.61
C GLU A 58 22.34 -8.03 2.75
N ILE A 59 23.03 -6.90 2.63
CA ILE A 59 22.64 -5.79 1.76
C ILE A 59 22.65 -6.20 0.27
N ASN A 60 23.66 -6.96 -0.14
CA ASN A 60 23.74 -7.49 -1.51
C ASN A 60 22.67 -8.54 -1.77
N GLU A 61 22.37 -9.39 -0.79
CA GLU A 61 21.28 -10.35 -0.87
C GLU A 61 19.93 -9.65 -1.02
N LEU A 62 19.65 -8.62 -0.21
CA LEU A 62 18.47 -7.75 -0.35
C LEU A 62 18.34 -7.24 -1.78
N LYS A 63 19.37 -6.57 -2.32
CA LYS A 63 19.33 -5.99 -3.66
C LYS A 63 19.02 -7.02 -4.74
N SER A 64 19.66 -8.19 -4.67
CA SER A 64 19.49 -9.24 -5.68
C SER A 64 18.11 -9.90 -5.63
N LYS A 65 17.53 -10.01 -4.43
CA LYS A 65 16.27 -10.71 -4.20
C LYS A 65 15.06 -9.79 -4.09
N TYR A 66 15.26 -8.47 -4.01
CA TYR A 66 14.19 -7.48 -3.74
C TYR A 66 12.99 -7.66 -4.66
N HIS A 67 13.24 -7.71 -5.97
CA HIS A 67 12.20 -7.89 -6.99
C HIS A 67 11.73 -9.34 -7.16
N GLN A 68 12.41 -10.30 -6.54
CA GLN A 68 12.06 -11.73 -6.62
C GLN A 68 11.08 -12.14 -5.51
N LYS A 69 10.84 -11.25 -4.54
CA LYS A 69 10.04 -11.51 -3.35
C LYS A 69 8.89 -10.51 -3.26
N SER A 70 7.77 -10.94 -2.68
CA SER A 70 6.68 -10.02 -2.39
C SER A 70 7.08 -9.09 -1.23
N PRO A 71 6.50 -7.87 -1.16
CA PRO A 71 6.72 -6.98 -0.02
C PRO A 71 6.43 -7.67 1.33
N VAL A 72 5.37 -8.49 1.41
CA VAL A 72 5.01 -9.27 2.60
C VAL A 72 6.13 -10.21 3.04
N TRP A 73 6.88 -10.80 2.11
CA TRP A 73 7.98 -11.71 2.44
C TRP A 73 9.10 -10.99 3.21
N TRP A 74 9.42 -9.75 2.85
CA TRP A 74 10.45 -8.95 3.51
C TRP A 74 10.12 -8.67 4.98
N TYR A 75 8.84 -8.49 5.31
CA TYR A 75 8.38 -8.33 6.69
C TYR A 75 8.48 -9.60 7.53
N THR A 76 8.63 -10.76 6.91
CA THR A 76 8.81 -12.06 7.58
C THR A 76 10.25 -12.56 7.54
N CYS A 77 11.15 -11.84 6.86
CA CYS A 77 12.55 -12.23 6.73
C CYS A 77 13.31 -11.91 8.03
N GLU A 78 13.81 -12.94 8.71
CA GLU A 78 14.55 -12.81 9.97
C GLU A 78 15.74 -11.85 9.87
N MET A 79 16.43 -11.83 8.73
CA MET A 79 17.56 -10.94 8.46
C MET A 79 17.19 -9.46 8.62
N PHE A 80 16.00 -9.06 8.15
CA PHE A 80 15.51 -7.68 8.26
C PHE A 80 14.83 -7.40 9.59
N LEU A 81 14.06 -8.36 10.12
CA LEU A 81 13.40 -8.24 11.42
C LEU A 81 14.42 -8.07 12.55
N TYR A 82 15.41 -8.96 12.65
CA TYR A 82 16.36 -8.92 13.76
C TYR A 82 17.45 -7.85 13.57
N GLY A 83 17.85 -7.56 12.33
CA GLY A 83 18.89 -6.58 12.03
C GLY A 83 18.46 -5.12 12.10
N MET A 84 17.15 -4.80 12.01
CA MET A 84 16.67 -3.40 12.01
C MET A 84 15.83 -3.00 13.23
N LEU A 85 15.33 -3.94 14.04
CA LEU A 85 14.51 -3.63 15.22
C LEU A 85 15.31 -3.45 16.52
N ASN A 86 16.64 -3.61 16.47
CA ASN A 86 17.53 -3.53 17.62
C ASN A 86 18.53 -2.40 17.44
#